data_AF-A0A7C5H183-F1
#
_entry.id   AF-A0A7C5H183-F1
#
_cell.length_a   1.000
_cell.length_b   1.000
_cell.length_c   1.000
_cell.angle_alpha   90.00
_cell.angle_beta   90.00
_cell.angle_gamma   90.00
#
_symmetry.space_group_name_H-M   'P 1'
#
loop_
_entity.id
_entity.type
_entity.pdbx_description
1 polymer ?
#
loop_
_entity_poly.entity_id
_entity_poly.type
_entity_poly.pdbx_seq_one_letter_code
_entity_poly.pdbx_strand_id
1 'polypeptide(L)'
;MGDDVVGIIVKSASPLSFDVLIKEDDNSKSSNLVQLDDVLICKTNNKSQEITFYGIVVELNRYLEGVDTLYQEKKAKEGVVPAHSVYIAKVNVNRIEPQYYIPPKPGDEVFKATGEDRDKGLFFDAMETKIPAGLSQDGLPIYINYDFINGKDGAHISISGMSGVATKTSYSLFLINSIIQKAPKLPKFIIFNVKGKDLLFLDKENMRFKEEDKKKFEAMGLEPKPFKDVSFYCPPERPGAQVPMGAARYDVSLYGFSMWDFANEGLLKFMFVEN
;
A
#
# COMPACT_ATOMS: atom_id res chain seq x y z
N MET A 1 -5.39 17.26 -12.65
CA MET A 1 -6.20 17.96 -11.65
C MET A 1 -7.65 17.59 -11.91
N GLY A 2 -8.44 17.31 -10.87
CA GLY A 2 -9.90 17.26 -11.05
C GLY A 2 -10.42 18.66 -11.39
N ASP A 3 -11.40 18.75 -12.29
CA ASP A 3 -11.96 20.04 -12.73
C ASP A 3 -12.88 20.67 -11.65
N ASP A 4 -13.33 19.88 -10.67
CA ASP A 4 -14.26 20.31 -9.63
C ASP A 4 -13.56 20.63 -8.30
N VAL A 5 -13.92 21.79 -7.72
CA VAL A 5 -13.50 22.18 -6.37
C VAL A 5 -14.22 21.31 -5.34
N VAL A 6 -13.44 20.60 -4.54
CA VAL A 6 -13.94 19.61 -3.59
C VAL A 6 -14.15 20.21 -2.20
N GLY A 7 -13.43 21.28 -1.88
CA GLY A 7 -13.53 21.93 -0.58
C GLY A 7 -12.73 23.22 -0.50
N ILE A 8 -12.72 23.80 0.70
CA ILE A 8 -11.90 24.98 1.03
C ILE A 8 -11.11 24.73 2.30
N ILE A 9 -9.94 25.35 2.42
CA ILE A 9 -9.15 25.28 3.66
C ILE A 9 -9.86 26.06 4.77
N VAL A 10 -9.93 25.46 5.95
CA VAL A 10 -10.55 26.06 7.14
C VAL A 10 -9.63 25.91 8.35
N LYS A 11 -9.99 26.60 9.44
CA LYS A 11 -9.25 26.58 10.72
C LYS A 11 -7.78 27.01 10.53
N SER A 12 -6.90 26.58 11.42
CA SER A 12 -5.47 26.84 11.36
C SER A 12 -4.80 25.85 10.40
N ALA A 13 -4.12 26.36 9.38
CA ALA A 13 -3.29 25.58 8.49
C ALA A 13 -1.80 25.69 8.86
N SER A 14 -1.06 24.61 8.63
CA SER A 14 0.41 24.59 8.67
C SER A 14 0.94 24.17 7.30
N PRO A 15 2.24 24.36 7.01
CA PRO A 15 2.84 23.86 5.77
C PRO A 15 2.78 22.33 5.63
N LEU A 16 2.60 21.59 6.74
CA LEU A 16 2.67 20.14 6.78
C LEU A 16 1.31 19.46 6.94
N SER A 17 0.30 20.22 7.37
CA SER A 17 -1.06 19.72 7.55
C SER A 17 -2.07 20.85 7.58
N PHE A 18 -3.25 20.59 7.05
CA PHE A 18 -4.36 21.54 7.05
C PHE A 18 -5.71 20.81 7.07
N ASP A 19 -6.73 21.52 7.54
CA ASP A 19 -8.11 21.04 7.56
C ASP A 19 -8.87 21.60 6.34
N VAL A 20 -9.64 20.74 5.69
CA VAL A 20 -10.44 21.07 4.51
C VAL A 20 -11.91 20.86 4.84
N LEU A 21 -12.72 21.90 4.68
CA LEU A 21 -14.16 21.80 4.67
C LEU A 21 -14.61 21.30 3.29
N ILE A 22 -15.17 20.10 3.27
CA ILE A 22 -15.64 19.45 2.04
C ILE A 22 -17.00 20.03 1.64
N LYS A 23 -17.16 20.35 0.36
CA LYS A 23 -18.46 20.76 -0.19
C LYS A 23 -19.38 19.54 -0.26
N GLU A 24 -20.51 19.60 0.43
CA GLU A 24 -21.58 18.61 0.25
C GLU A 24 -22.45 19.08 -0.93
N ASP A 25 -22.29 18.45 -2.10
CA ASP A 25 -23.19 18.68 -3.23
C ASP A 25 -24.49 17.89 -3.03
N ASP A 26 -25.62 18.58 -3.07
CA ASP A 26 -26.98 17.98 -2.98
C ASP A 26 -27.32 17.07 -4.20
N ASN A 27 -26.49 17.03 -5.24
CA ASN A 27 -26.77 16.32 -6.48
C ASN A 27 -25.70 15.27 -6.81
N SER A 28 -26.00 14.01 -6.45
CA SER A 28 -25.58 12.68 -6.94
C SER A 28 -24.44 12.47 -7.97
N LYS A 29 -23.46 13.35 -8.11
CA LYS A 29 -22.23 13.08 -8.87
C LYS A 29 -21.18 12.54 -7.91
N SER A 30 -20.91 11.24 -8.01
CA SER A 30 -19.87 10.54 -7.23
C SER A 30 -18.44 11.11 -7.40
N SER A 31 -18.22 12.14 -8.22
CA SER A 31 -16.90 12.74 -8.48
C SER A 31 -16.35 13.54 -7.30
N ASN A 32 -17.19 14.05 -6.40
CA ASN A 32 -16.78 14.88 -5.26
C ASN A 32 -16.66 14.13 -3.92
N LEU A 33 -16.75 12.79 -3.95
CA LEU A 33 -16.59 12.00 -2.72
C LEU A 33 -15.11 11.96 -2.33
N VAL A 34 -14.82 12.55 -1.15
CA VAL A 34 -13.52 12.45 -0.47
C VAL A 34 -13.58 11.36 0.57
N GLN A 35 -12.59 10.48 0.51
CA GLN A 35 -12.37 9.38 1.44
C GLN A 35 -10.93 9.39 1.97
N LEU A 36 -10.64 8.51 2.94
CA LEU A 36 -9.28 8.27 3.41
C LEU A 36 -8.38 7.86 2.24
N ASP A 37 -7.10 8.21 2.34
CA ASP A 37 -6.06 7.93 1.34
C ASP A 37 -6.20 8.68 0.00
N ASP A 38 -7.27 9.46 -0.21
CA ASP A 38 -7.37 10.36 -1.36
C ASP A 38 -6.27 11.42 -1.29
N VAL A 39 -5.71 11.75 -2.46
CA VAL A 39 -4.74 12.83 -2.61
C VAL A 39 -5.48 14.11 -2.98
N LEU A 40 -5.28 15.16 -2.19
CA LEU A 40 -5.85 16.48 -2.40
C LEU A 40 -4.76 17.49 -2.76
N ILE A 41 -5.14 18.48 -3.57
CA ILE A 41 -4.29 19.56 -4.06
C ILE A 41 -4.85 20.88 -3.58
N CYS A 42 -4.02 21.69 -2.95
CA CYS A 42 -4.34 23.08 -2.65
C CYS A 42 -3.37 24.00 -3.39
N LYS A 43 -3.88 25.06 -3.99
CA LYS A 43 -3.07 26.13 -4.57
C LYS A 43 -3.24 27.40 -3.75
N THR A 44 -2.14 27.92 -3.23
CA THR A 44 -2.12 29.22 -2.57
C THR A 44 -1.25 30.19 -3.34
N ASN A 45 -1.65 31.46 -3.40
CA ASN A 45 -0.87 32.51 -4.02
C ASN A 45 -0.25 33.42 -2.95
N ASN A 46 1.08 33.51 -2.93
CA ASN A 46 1.80 34.43 -2.06
C ASN A 46 2.67 35.39 -2.88
N LYS A 47 2.31 36.68 -2.84
CA LYS A 47 3.12 37.80 -3.38
C LYS A 47 3.75 37.52 -4.76
N SER A 48 2.97 36.92 -5.67
CA SER A 48 3.33 36.59 -7.08
C SER A 48 3.91 35.21 -7.36
N GLN A 49 3.91 34.28 -6.38
CA GLN A 49 4.23 32.88 -6.61
C GLN A 49 3.03 32.00 -6.24
N GLU A 50 2.65 31.11 -7.17
CA GLU A 50 1.70 30.03 -6.91
C GLU A 50 2.46 28.87 -6.26
N ILE A 51 1.99 28.44 -5.09
CA ILE A 51 2.52 27.29 -4.37
C ILE A 51 1.43 26.23 -4.33
N THR A 52 1.77 25.05 -4.83
CA THR A 52 0.90 23.88 -4.89
C THR A 52 1.29 22.91 -3.78
N PHE A 53 0.32 22.55 -2.95
CA PHE A 53 0.45 21.56 -1.89
C PHE A 53 -0.24 20.30 -2.35
N TYR A 54 0.45 19.18 -2.24
CA TYR A 54 -0.10 17.85 -2.45
C TYR A 54 -0.12 17.12 -1.10
N GLY A 55 -1.28 16.65 -0.68
CA GLY A 55 -1.43 15.95 0.59
C GLY A 55 -2.40 14.79 0.54
N ILE A 56 -2.31 13.90 1.51
CA ILE A 56 -3.18 12.73 1.68
C ILE A 56 -4.18 13.00 2.81
N VAL A 57 -5.42 12.59 2.60
CA VAL A 57 -6.46 12.61 3.64
C VAL A 57 -6.17 11.52 4.68
N VAL A 58 -5.92 11.94 5.92
CA VAL A 58 -5.59 11.04 7.04
C VAL A 58 -6.72 10.88 8.04
N GLU A 59 -7.69 11.80 8.05
CA GLU A 59 -8.81 11.79 8.98
C GLU A 59 -10.02 12.45 8.34
N LEU A 60 -11.21 11.94 8.64
CA LEU A 60 -12.49 12.46 8.15
C LEU A 60 -13.48 12.52 9.30
N ASN A 61 -14.03 13.70 9.55
CA ASN A 61 -14.97 13.95 10.63
C ASN A 61 -16.23 14.62 10.08
N ARG A 62 -17.40 14.09 10.47
CA ARG A 62 -18.70 14.72 10.20
C ARG A 62 -19.41 15.00 11.52
N TYR A 63 -19.84 16.23 11.72
CA TYR A 63 -20.55 16.66 12.93
C TYR A 63 -21.55 17.79 12.60
N LEU A 64 -22.44 18.08 13.54
CA LEU A 64 -23.38 19.21 13.44
C LEU A 64 -22.77 20.43 14.14
N GLU A 65 -22.58 21.52 13.40
CA GLU A 65 -22.11 22.77 13.98
C GLU A 65 -23.19 23.42 14.86
N GLY A 66 -22.77 23.96 16.02
CA GLY A 66 -23.66 24.57 17.00
C GLY A 66 -24.42 23.59 17.90
N VAL A 67 -24.06 22.31 17.84
CA VAL A 67 -24.68 21.22 18.61
C VAL A 67 -23.62 20.50 19.41
N ASP A 68 -23.61 20.70 20.73
CA ASP A 68 -22.57 20.16 21.61
C ASP A 68 -23.04 18.95 22.43
N THR A 69 -24.34 18.63 22.39
CA THR A 69 -24.94 17.56 23.21
C THR A 69 -25.84 16.63 22.41
N LEU A 70 -25.88 15.35 22.81
CA LEU A 70 -26.76 14.34 22.22
C LEU A 70 -28.25 14.73 22.24
N TYR A 71 -28.67 15.52 23.23
CA TYR A 71 -30.05 16.01 23.30
C TYR A 71 -30.32 17.04 22.20
N GLN A 72 -29.40 17.98 22.00
CA GLN A 72 -29.50 18.96 20.93
C GLN A 72 -29.39 18.30 19.55
N GLU A 73 -28.59 17.25 19.36
CA GLU A 73 -28.55 16.49 18.10
C GLU A 73 -29.92 15.86 17.77
N LYS A 74 -30.58 15.25 18.76
CA LYS A 74 -31.93 14.71 18.58
C LYS A 74 -32.92 15.81 18.20
N LYS A 75 -32.86 16.96 18.88
CA LYS A 75 -33.72 18.12 18.61
C LYS A 75 -33.43 18.77 17.26
N ALA A 76 -32.18 18.80 16.83
CA ALA A 76 -31.78 19.26 15.49
C ALA A 76 -32.34 18.33 14.40
N LYS A 77 -32.30 17.01 14.61
CA LYS A 77 -32.92 16.04 13.70
C LYS A 77 -34.45 16.19 13.62
N GLU A 78 -35.09 16.60 14.71
CA GLU A 78 -36.51 16.96 14.77
C GLU A 78 -36.83 18.33 14.13
N GLY A 79 -35.82 19.08 13.66
CA GLY A 79 -35.97 20.40 13.06
C GLY A 79 -36.19 21.53 14.07
N VAL A 80 -35.98 21.27 15.37
CA VAL A 80 -36.23 22.22 16.46
C VAL A 80 -35.03 23.15 16.69
N VAL A 81 -33.82 22.67 16.42
CA VAL A 81 -32.58 23.43 16.57
C VAL A 81 -31.94 23.59 15.18
N PRO A 82 -31.62 24.82 14.74
CA PRO A 82 -30.87 25.01 13.51
C PRO A 82 -29.47 24.43 13.69
N ALA A 83 -29.11 23.47 12.84
CA ALA A 83 -27.81 22.83 12.86
C ALA A 83 -27.34 22.62 11.42
N HIS A 84 -26.04 22.81 11.18
CA HIS A 84 -25.43 22.62 9.87
C HIS A 84 -24.51 21.40 9.89
N SER A 85 -24.68 20.49 8.92
CA SER A 85 -23.75 19.37 8.72
C SER A 85 -22.42 19.93 8.25
N VAL A 86 -21.36 19.60 8.98
CA VAL A 86 -19.98 19.98 8.64
C VAL A 86 -19.19 18.71 8.39
N TYR A 87 -18.56 18.65 7.22
CA TYR A 87 -17.68 17.55 6.82
C TYR A 87 -16.25 18.06 6.64
N ILE A 88 -15.34 17.65 7.53
CA ILE A 88 -13.95 18.10 7.56
C ILE A 88 -13.01 16.93 7.29
N ALA A 89 -12.07 17.17 6.38
CA ALA A 89 -10.94 16.29 6.12
C ALA A 89 -9.65 16.89 6.67
N LYS A 90 -8.88 16.10 7.42
CA LYS A 90 -7.51 16.45 7.79
C LYS A 90 -6.57 15.92 6.73
N VAL A 91 -5.74 16.80 6.19
CA VAL A 91 -4.79 16.48 5.13
C VAL A 91 -3.38 16.62 5.67
N ASN A 92 -2.55 15.58 5.48
CA ASN A 92 -1.10 15.67 5.69
C ASN A 92 -0.41 15.92 4.36
N VAL A 93 0.44 16.94 4.32
CA VAL A 93 1.16 17.35 3.11
C VAL A 93 2.36 16.44 2.88
N ASN A 94 2.41 15.85 1.68
CA ASN A 94 3.53 15.05 1.23
C ASN A 94 4.55 15.91 0.45
N ARG A 95 4.05 16.77 -0.44
CA ARG A 95 4.87 17.54 -1.39
C ARG A 95 4.39 18.96 -1.50
N ILE A 96 5.34 19.88 -1.67
CA ILE A 96 5.09 21.31 -1.89
C ILE A 96 5.91 21.75 -3.10
N GLU A 97 5.26 22.41 -4.07
CA GLU A 97 5.90 22.90 -5.30
C GLU A 97 5.49 24.36 -5.60
N PRO A 98 6.44 25.30 -5.69
CA PRO A 98 7.84 25.20 -5.27
C PRO A 98 7.97 25.03 -3.74
N GLN A 99 9.14 24.59 -3.24
CA GLN A 99 9.38 24.23 -1.83
C GLN A 99 9.42 25.43 -0.87
N TYR A 100 8.33 26.19 -0.80
CA TYR A 100 8.13 27.25 0.18
C TYR A 100 7.20 26.75 1.29
N TYR A 101 7.78 26.56 2.48
CA TYR A 101 7.09 26.06 3.66
C TYR A 101 6.30 27.16 4.38
N ILE A 102 5.34 27.76 3.67
CA ILE A 102 4.35 28.67 4.24
C ILE A 102 3.01 27.94 4.37
N PRO A 103 2.19 28.27 5.37
CA PRO A 103 0.85 27.70 5.46
C PRO A 103 -0.02 28.22 4.31
N PRO A 104 -0.90 27.38 3.72
CA PRO A 104 -1.93 27.85 2.82
C PRO A 104 -2.95 28.74 3.57
N LYS A 105 -3.70 29.56 2.84
CA LYS A 105 -4.64 30.50 3.45
C LYS A 105 -5.99 29.82 3.70
N PRO A 106 -6.66 30.13 4.82
CA PRO A 106 -8.07 29.80 4.96
C PRO A 106 -8.88 30.39 3.81
N GLY A 107 -9.74 29.57 3.21
CA GLY A 107 -10.53 29.90 2.03
C GLY A 107 -9.90 29.48 0.69
N ASP A 108 -8.63 29.06 0.66
CA ASP A 108 -8.02 28.53 -0.57
C ASP A 108 -8.77 27.26 -1.02
N GLU A 109 -8.96 27.14 -2.33
CA GLU A 109 -9.68 26.02 -2.95
C GLU A 109 -8.86 24.74 -2.97
N VAL A 110 -9.53 23.62 -2.71
CA VAL A 110 -8.94 22.28 -2.69
C VAL A 110 -9.60 21.40 -3.74
N PHE A 111 -8.77 20.65 -4.46
CA PHE A 111 -9.16 19.80 -5.59
C PHE A 111 -8.71 18.36 -5.33
N LYS A 112 -9.44 17.39 -5.88
CA LYS A 112 -8.99 15.99 -5.87
C LYS A 112 -7.91 15.79 -6.92
N ALA A 113 -6.80 15.15 -6.54
CA ALA A 113 -5.71 14.86 -7.45
C ALA A 113 -6.05 13.67 -8.34
N THR A 114 -5.80 13.83 -9.64
CA THR A 114 -6.03 12.80 -10.67
C THR A 114 -4.88 12.80 -11.66
N GLY A 115 -4.61 11.65 -12.28
CA GLY A 115 -3.55 11.51 -13.28
C GLY A 115 -2.18 11.94 -12.74
N GLU A 116 -1.48 12.78 -13.50
CA GLU A 116 -0.12 13.24 -13.18
C GLU A 116 -0.03 13.94 -11.81
N ASP A 117 -1.07 14.66 -11.39
CA ASP A 117 -1.04 15.34 -10.09
C ASP A 117 -1.10 14.36 -8.92
N ARG A 118 -1.84 13.25 -9.07
CA ARG A 118 -1.84 12.17 -8.07
C ARG A 118 -0.45 11.55 -8.00
N ASP A 119 0.16 11.30 -9.15
CA ASP A 119 1.49 10.72 -9.23
C ASP A 119 2.54 11.62 -8.57
N LYS A 120 2.47 12.94 -8.79
CA LYS A 120 3.33 13.92 -8.09
C LYS A 120 3.11 13.91 -6.58
N GLY A 121 1.85 13.89 -6.13
CA GLY A 121 1.50 13.89 -4.70
C GLY A 121 1.92 12.63 -3.95
N LEU A 122 2.06 11.50 -4.66
CA LEU A 122 2.56 10.23 -4.13
C LEU A 122 4.05 9.99 -4.46
N PHE A 123 4.74 10.99 -5.04
CA PHE A 123 6.13 10.91 -5.51
C PHE A 123 6.42 9.78 -6.50
N PHE A 124 5.42 9.32 -7.24
CA PHE A 124 5.59 8.31 -8.27
C PHE A 124 6.42 8.82 -9.45
N ASP A 125 6.41 10.12 -9.72
CA ASP A 125 7.23 10.77 -10.76
C ASP A 125 8.73 10.71 -10.46
N ALA A 126 9.13 10.66 -9.19
CA ALA A 126 10.52 10.58 -8.76
C ALA A 126 11.08 9.15 -8.73
N MET A 127 10.24 8.12 -8.94
CA MET A 127 10.67 6.72 -8.90
C MET A 127 11.25 6.28 -10.25
N GLU A 128 12.53 5.90 -10.28
CA GLU A 128 13.16 5.31 -11.47
C GLU A 128 12.51 3.98 -11.86
N THR A 129 12.34 3.08 -10.89
CA THR A 129 11.74 1.77 -11.10
C THR A 129 10.54 1.57 -10.17
N LYS A 130 9.34 1.51 -10.77
CA LYS A 130 8.08 1.37 -10.05
C LYS A 130 7.64 -0.09 -10.01
N ILE A 131 7.45 -0.63 -8.81
CA ILE A 131 6.84 -1.96 -8.61
C ILE A 131 5.42 -1.76 -8.09
N PRO A 132 4.39 -2.32 -8.75
CA PRO A 132 3.03 -2.31 -8.22
C PRO A 132 2.97 -3.00 -6.85
N ALA A 133 2.48 -2.28 -5.85
CA ALA A 133 2.36 -2.74 -4.47
C ALA A 133 0.92 -2.93 -4.01
N GLY A 134 -0.05 -2.66 -4.87
CA GLY A 134 -1.48 -2.83 -4.62
C GLY A 134 -2.31 -1.82 -5.40
N LEU A 135 -3.59 -1.75 -5.06
CA LEU A 135 -4.52 -0.74 -5.56
C LEU A 135 -4.96 0.16 -4.40
N SER A 136 -5.15 1.45 -4.68
CA SER A 136 -5.86 2.36 -3.77
C SER A 136 -7.38 2.06 -3.77
N GLN A 137 -8.12 2.71 -2.87
CA GLN A 137 -9.57 2.51 -2.72
C GLN A 137 -10.38 2.84 -3.99
N ASP A 138 -9.85 3.72 -4.83
CA ASP A 138 -10.39 4.09 -6.15
C ASP A 138 -10.01 3.10 -7.27
N GLY A 139 -9.31 2.01 -6.94
CA GLY A 139 -8.88 0.98 -7.89
C GLY A 139 -7.67 1.35 -8.73
N LEU A 140 -6.97 2.46 -8.42
CA LEU A 140 -5.76 2.86 -9.13
C LEU A 140 -4.50 2.17 -8.54
N PRO A 141 -3.51 1.82 -9.38
CA PRO A 141 -2.25 1.25 -8.88
C PRO A 141 -1.53 2.19 -7.90
N ILE A 142 -0.95 1.55 -6.88
CA ILE A 142 0.01 2.13 -5.95
C ILE A 142 1.35 1.47 -6.19
N TYR A 143 2.41 2.28 -6.23
CA TYR A 143 3.75 1.81 -6.53
C TYR A 143 4.68 2.00 -5.33
N ILE A 144 5.68 1.13 -5.25
CA ILE A 144 6.85 1.32 -4.40
C ILE A 144 8.10 1.45 -5.28
N ASN A 145 9.07 2.21 -4.79
CA ASN A 145 10.34 2.39 -5.46
C ASN A 145 11.21 1.14 -5.26
N TYR A 146 11.55 0.45 -6.35
CA TYR A 146 12.35 -0.77 -6.32
C TYR A 146 13.77 -0.56 -5.77
N ASP A 147 14.31 0.65 -5.89
CA ASP A 147 15.68 0.95 -5.46
C ASP A 147 15.87 0.83 -3.94
N PHE A 148 14.79 0.94 -3.17
CA PHE A 148 14.78 0.69 -1.73
C PHE A 148 14.64 -0.79 -1.36
N ILE A 149 14.46 -1.67 -2.34
CA ILE A 149 14.24 -3.11 -2.17
C ILE A 149 15.43 -3.90 -2.71
N ASN A 150 15.98 -3.46 -3.84
CA ASN A 150 16.99 -4.19 -4.62
C ASN A 150 18.42 -4.12 -4.06
N GLY A 151 18.63 -3.36 -2.97
CA GLY A 151 19.94 -3.16 -2.35
C GLY A 151 20.65 -1.86 -2.74
N LYS A 152 20.11 -1.04 -3.65
CA LYS A 152 20.74 0.22 -4.10
C LYS A 152 20.66 1.30 -3.01
N ASP A 153 19.45 1.63 -2.56
CA ASP A 153 19.17 2.64 -1.52
C ASP A 153 18.69 2.00 -0.21
N GLY A 154 18.24 0.75 -0.28
CA GLY A 154 17.77 -0.06 0.85
C GLY A 154 17.63 -1.52 0.44
N ALA A 155 17.38 -2.42 1.40
CA ALA A 155 17.36 -3.86 1.13
C ALA A 155 16.31 -4.63 1.96
N HIS A 156 15.37 -3.92 2.59
CA HIS A 156 14.49 -4.52 3.58
C HIS A 156 13.06 -4.02 3.44
N ILE A 157 12.11 -4.96 3.55
CA ILE A 157 10.68 -4.68 3.64
C ILE A 157 10.17 -5.37 4.90
N SER A 158 9.42 -4.63 5.72
CA SER A 158 8.71 -5.18 6.87
C SER A 158 7.22 -5.17 6.58
N ILE A 159 6.59 -6.35 6.64
CA ILE A 159 5.14 -6.50 6.42
C ILE A 159 4.49 -6.83 7.76
N SER A 160 3.74 -5.87 8.30
CA SER A 160 2.99 -6.02 9.54
C SER A 160 1.47 -6.05 9.26
N GLY A 161 0.68 -6.40 10.27
CA GLY A 161 -0.79 -6.53 10.13
C GLY A 161 -1.38 -7.42 11.22
N MET A 162 -2.70 -7.37 11.38
CA MET A 162 -3.41 -8.18 12.38
C MET A 162 -3.17 -9.69 12.16
N SER A 163 -2.98 -10.43 13.26
CA SER A 163 -2.83 -11.89 13.20
C SER A 163 -4.15 -12.56 12.80
N GLY A 164 -4.08 -13.75 12.17
CA GLY A 164 -5.26 -14.57 11.88
C GLY A 164 -5.96 -14.33 10.53
N VAL A 165 -5.71 -13.20 9.85
CA VAL A 165 -6.37 -12.89 8.55
C VAL A 165 -5.60 -13.45 7.34
N ALA A 166 -4.46 -14.12 7.55
CA ALA A 166 -3.55 -14.64 6.51
C ALA A 166 -3.11 -13.62 5.43
N THR A 167 -3.33 -12.33 5.66
CA THR A 167 -3.03 -11.24 4.73
C THR A 167 -1.53 -11.05 4.52
N LYS A 168 -0.72 -11.22 5.58
CA LYS A 168 0.73 -11.04 5.51
C LYS A 168 1.39 -11.96 4.47
N THR A 169 1.14 -13.26 4.58
CA THR A 169 1.73 -14.26 3.66
C THR A 169 1.25 -14.05 2.23
N SER A 170 -0.06 -13.83 2.04
CA SER A 170 -0.64 -13.58 0.72
C SER A 170 -0.09 -12.30 0.08
N TYR A 171 0.04 -11.22 0.85
CA TYR A 171 0.63 -9.96 0.39
C TYR A 171 2.12 -10.09 0.06
N SER A 172 2.89 -10.82 0.88
CA SER A 172 4.30 -11.12 0.57
C SER A 172 4.44 -11.85 -0.77
N LEU A 173 3.61 -12.87 -1.02
CA LEU A 173 3.62 -13.60 -2.30
C LEU A 173 3.22 -12.70 -3.47
N PHE A 174 2.16 -11.90 -3.31
CA PHE A 174 1.77 -10.90 -4.31
C PHE A 174 2.95 -9.95 -4.63
N LEU A 175 3.63 -9.44 -3.61
CA LEU A 175 4.72 -8.51 -3.79
C LEU A 175 5.92 -9.16 -4.51
N ILE A 176 6.29 -10.38 -4.12
CA ILE A 176 7.33 -11.17 -4.79
C ILE A 176 6.95 -11.38 -6.26
N ASN A 177 5.70 -11.76 -6.54
CA ASN A 177 5.20 -11.95 -7.91
C ASN A 177 5.28 -10.65 -8.73
N SER A 178 4.90 -9.52 -8.13
CA SER A 178 5.01 -8.19 -8.74
C SER A 178 6.46 -7.83 -9.07
N ILE A 179 7.39 -8.07 -8.14
CA ILE A 179 8.83 -7.85 -8.34
C ILE A 179 9.36 -8.73 -9.47
N ILE A 180 9.04 -10.03 -9.49
CA ILE A 180 9.48 -10.96 -10.55
C ILE A 180 9.06 -10.47 -11.94
N GLN A 181 7.85 -9.91 -12.07
CA GLN A 181 7.32 -9.45 -13.35
C GLN A 181 7.82 -8.08 -13.79
N LYS A 182 8.17 -7.19 -12.84
CA LYS A 182 8.44 -5.78 -13.13
C LYS A 182 9.88 -5.35 -12.88
N ALA A 183 10.66 -6.12 -12.14
CA ALA A 183 12.06 -5.78 -11.90
C ALA A 183 12.89 -5.85 -13.19
N PRO A 184 13.82 -4.91 -13.41
CA PRO A 184 14.66 -4.88 -14.61
C PRO A 184 15.62 -6.09 -14.70
N LYS A 185 15.95 -6.69 -13.55
CA LYS A 185 16.74 -7.92 -13.45
C LYS A 185 15.96 -8.91 -12.60
N LEU A 186 15.83 -10.14 -13.08
CA LEU A 186 15.10 -11.20 -12.39
C LEU A 186 15.79 -11.55 -11.06
N PRO A 187 15.17 -11.26 -9.89
CA PRO A 187 15.75 -11.61 -8.61
C PRO A 187 15.43 -13.06 -8.23
N LYS A 188 16.28 -13.66 -7.40
CA LYS A 188 16.03 -14.97 -6.78
C LYS A 188 15.50 -14.77 -5.38
N PHE A 189 14.48 -15.54 -5.01
CA PHE A 189 13.88 -15.49 -3.68
C PHE A 189 14.10 -16.80 -2.95
N ILE A 190 14.46 -16.70 -1.67
CA ILE A 190 14.49 -17.81 -0.73
C ILE A 190 13.43 -17.54 0.32
N ILE A 191 12.45 -18.43 0.43
CA ILE A 191 11.33 -18.27 1.35
C ILE A 191 11.45 -19.32 2.46
N PHE A 192 11.69 -18.87 3.68
CA PHE A 192 11.65 -19.73 4.86
C PHE A 192 10.20 -19.88 5.34
N ASN A 193 9.57 -21.01 5.00
CA ASN A 193 8.21 -21.28 5.39
C ASN A 193 8.14 -21.86 6.81
N VAL A 194 7.56 -21.10 7.74
CA VAL A 194 7.23 -21.56 9.11
C VAL A 194 5.75 -21.88 9.31
N LYS A 195 4.93 -21.79 8.24
CA LYS A 195 3.47 -21.94 8.29
C LYS A 195 2.97 -23.02 7.35
N GLY A 196 2.35 -24.06 7.93
CA GLY A 196 1.53 -25.04 7.18
C GLY A 196 2.22 -25.61 5.94
N LYS A 197 1.42 -26.07 4.98
CA LYS A 197 1.89 -26.65 3.72
C LYS A 197 1.51 -25.81 2.49
N ASP A 198 0.83 -24.68 2.67
CA ASP A 198 0.25 -23.90 1.57
C ASP A 198 1.30 -23.32 0.62
N LEU A 199 2.46 -22.91 1.17
CA LEU A 199 3.59 -22.43 0.36
C LEU A 199 4.28 -23.55 -0.44
N LEU A 200 3.88 -24.81 -0.27
CA LEU A 200 4.30 -25.91 -1.14
C LEU A 200 3.44 -26.02 -2.40
N PHE A 201 2.60 -25.04 -2.75
CA PHE A 201 1.78 -25.11 -3.97
C PHE A 201 1.83 -23.80 -4.78
N LEU A 202 2.91 -23.04 -4.64
CA LEU A 202 3.11 -21.76 -5.34
C LEU A 202 3.12 -21.89 -6.87
N ASP A 203 3.43 -23.08 -7.37
CA ASP A 203 3.45 -23.47 -8.78
C ASP A 203 2.08 -23.93 -9.32
N LYS A 204 1.03 -23.93 -8.49
CA LYS A 204 -0.32 -24.38 -8.87
C LYS A 204 -1.29 -23.20 -9.00
N GLU A 205 -2.28 -23.37 -9.87
CA GLU A 205 -3.37 -22.42 -9.99
C GLU A 205 -4.25 -22.42 -8.74
N ASN A 206 -4.73 -21.25 -8.36
CA ASN A 206 -5.64 -21.11 -7.23
C ASN A 206 -7.08 -21.37 -7.71
N MET A 207 -7.67 -22.49 -7.29
CA MET A 207 -9.06 -22.86 -7.64
C MET A 207 -10.11 -21.85 -7.16
N ARG A 208 -9.78 -20.98 -6.20
CA ARG A 208 -10.66 -19.92 -5.68
C ARG A 208 -10.45 -18.57 -6.37
N PHE A 209 -9.59 -18.51 -7.38
CA PHE A 209 -9.31 -17.29 -8.12
C PHE A 209 -10.52 -16.85 -8.93
N LYS A 210 -10.92 -15.58 -8.77
CA LYS A 210 -12.11 -15.02 -9.42
C LYS A 210 -11.72 -14.04 -10.52
N GLU A 211 -12.63 -13.81 -11.47
CA GLU A 211 -12.47 -12.77 -12.51
C GLU A 211 -12.29 -11.36 -11.92
N GLU A 212 -12.88 -11.07 -10.76
CA GLU A 212 -12.65 -9.82 -10.04
C GLU A 212 -11.19 -9.64 -9.61
N ASP A 213 -10.52 -10.73 -9.21
CA ASP A 213 -9.10 -10.68 -8.84
C ASP A 213 -8.23 -10.52 -10.09
N LYS A 214 -8.61 -11.15 -11.20
CA LYS A 214 -7.95 -10.96 -12.49
C LYS A 214 -7.93 -9.50 -12.92
N LYS A 215 -9.07 -8.80 -12.83
CA LYS A 215 -9.16 -7.36 -13.15
C LYS A 215 -8.23 -6.52 -12.28
N LYS A 216 -8.04 -6.87 -11.00
CA LYS A 216 -7.10 -6.16 -10.12
C LYS A 216 -5.65 -6.33 -10.58
N PHE A 217 -5.26 -7.54 -10.98
CA PHE A 217 -3.94 -7.80 -11.55
C PHE A 217 -3.74 -7.03 -12.85
N GLU A 218 -4.72 -7.07 -13.76
CA GLU A 218 -4.69 -6.34 -15.03
C GLU A 218 -4.58 -4.82 -14.82
N ALA A 219 -5.30 -4.25 -13.84
CA ALA A 219 -5.20 -2.83 -13.49
C ALA A 219 -3.77 -2.44 -13.04
N MET A 220 -3.04 -3.35 -12.40
CA MET A 220 -1.63 -3.17 -12.02
C MET A 220 -0.65 -3.54 -13.15
N GLY A 221 -1.15 -3.97 -14.31
CA GLY A 221 -0.34 -4.48 -15.41
C GLY A 221 0.39 -5.78 -15.08
N LEU A 222 -0.15 -6.59 -14.17
CA LEU A 222 0.40 -7.88 -13.73
C LEU A 222 -0.41 -9.04 -14.34
N GLU A 223 0.26 -10.16 -14.58
CA GLU A 223 -0.39 -11.41 -14.96
C GLU A 223 -0.62 -12.29 -13.71
N PRO A 224 -1.85 -12.76 -13.44
CA PRO A 224 -2.14 -13.63 -12.30
C PRO A 224 -1.77 -15.09 -12.62
N LYS A 225 -0.47 -15.37 -12.78
CA LYS A 225 0.05 -16.72 -13.06
C LYS A 225 0.76 -17.30 -11.83
N PRO A 226 0.69 -18.62 -11.62
CA PRO A 226 1.51 -19.29 -10.60
C PRO A 226 2.99 -19.00 -10.79
N PHE A 227 3.76 -19.16 -9.71
CA PHE A 227 5.21 -19.00 -9.78
C PHE A 227 5.81 -20.06 -10.69
N LYS A 228 6.72 -19.62 -11.56
CA LYS A 228 7.56 -20.49 -12.39
C LYS A 228 8.91 -20.69 -11.72
N ASP A 229 9.60 -21.76 -12.10
CA ASP A 229 10.97 -22.05 -11.64
C ASP A 229 11.11 -22.09 -10.10
N VAL A 230 10.20 -22.83 -9.45
CA VAL A 230 10.20 -23.00 -8.00
C VAL A 230 10.82 -24.34 -7.62
N SER A 231 11.66 -24.35 -6.59
CA SER A 231 12.18 -25.56 -5.97
C SER A 231 11.74 -25.61 -4.51
N PHE A 232 11.26 -26.77 -4.09
CA PHE A 232 10.73 -26.97 -2.74
C PHE A 232 11.67 -27.86 -1.94
N TYR A 233 12.01 -27.42 -0.75
CA TYR A 233 12.87 -28.14 0.19
C TYR A 233 12.08 -28.37 1.49
N CYS A 234 11.97 -29.63 1.91
CA CYS A 234 11.25 -30.02 3.11
C CYS A 234 12.19 -30.73 4.09
N PRO A 235 12.05 -30.51 5.42
CA PRO A 235 12.84 -31.24 6.40
C PRO A 235 12.57 -32.74 6.33
N PRO A 236 13.45 -33.60 6.87
CA PRO A 236 13.24 -35.05 6.86
C PRO A 236 12.01 -35.47 7.68
N GLU A 237 11.33 -36.56 7.29
CA GLU A 237 10.16 -37.09 7.99
C GLU A 237 10.46 -37.46 9.45
N ARG A 238 11.67 -37.96 9.71
CA ARG A 238 12.22 -38.25 11.03
C ARG A 238 13.71 -37.93 11.07
N PRO A 239 14.30 -37.64 12.23
CA PRO A 239 15.74 -37.43 12.34
C PRO A 239 16.53 -38.56 11.68
N GLY A 240 17.44 -38.22 10.76
CA GLY A 240 18.27 -39.16 10.02
C GLY A 240 17.62 -39.83 8.80
N ALA A 241 16.34 -39.57 8.50
CA ALA A 241 15.74 -40.04 7.26
C ALA A 241 16.25 -39.23 6.06
N GLN A 242 16.41 -39.91 4.91
CA GLN A 242 16.70 -39.28 3.62
C GLN A 242 15.42 -38.94 2.83
N VAL A 243 14.26 -39.26 3.39
CA VAL A 243 12.96 -38.98 2.79
C VAL A 243 12.47 -37.62 3.31
N PRO A 244 12.25 -36.63 2.42
CA PRO A 244 11.67 -35.35 2.82
C PRO A 244 10.24 -35.57 3.34
N MET A 245 9.82 -34.76 4.29
CA MET A 245 8.46 -34.74 4.84
C MET A 245 7.47 -34.25 3.77
N GLY A 246 7.09 -35.16 2.86
CA GLY A 246 6.34 -34.89 1.63
C GLY A 246 4.84 -35.19 1.73
N ALA A 247 4.22 -35.02 2.89
CA ALA A 247 2.81 -35.39 3.11
C ALA A 247 1.79 -34.49 2.36
N ALA A 248 2.16 -33.83 1.26
CA ALA A 248 1.29 -33.00 0.44
C ALA A 248 1.71 -32.91 -1.04
N ARG A 249 2.99 -33.15 -1.37
CA ARG A 249 3.49 -33.26 -2.75
C ARG A 249 4.73 -34.17 -2.81
N TYR A 250 4.97 -34.78 -3.96
CA TYR A 250 6.04 -35.79 -4.14
C TYR A 250 7.34 -35.21 -4.73
N ASP A 251 7.28 -34.06 -5.39
CA ASP A 251 8.39 -33.37 -6.04
C ASP A 251 9.04 -32.33 -5.11
N VAL A 252 9.51 -32.81 -3.95
CA VAL A 252 10.24 -32.02 -2.94
C VAL A 252 11.62 -32.60 -2.71
N SER A 253 12.60 -31.72 -2.52
CA SER A 253 13.96 -32.09 -2.12
C SER A 253 14.10 -32.09 -0.61
N LEU A 254 15.07 -32.85 -0.10
CA LEU A 254 15.41 -32.83 1.32
C LEU A 254 16.07 -31.49 1.68
N TYR A 255 15.51 -30.79 2.68
CA TYR A 255 16.16 -29.67 3.33
C TYR A 255 17.06 -30.19 4.47
N GLY A 256 18.29 -30.55 4.11
CA GLY A 256 19.26 -31.04 5.07
C GLY A 256 20.45 -31.68 4.36
N PHE A 257 21.55 -31.79 5.09
CA PHE A 257 22.75 -32.47 4.64
C PHE A 257 22.95 -33.74 5.46
N SER A 258 23.28 -34.85 4.79
CA SER A 258 23.87 -35.99 5.50
C SER A 258 25.33 -35.69 5.86
N MET A 259 25.91 -36.47 6.79
CA MET A 259 27.34 -36.38 7.07
C MET A 259 28.21 -36.64 5.83
N TRP A 260 27.71 -37.47 4.90
CA TRP A 260 28.38 -37.72 3.64
C TRP A 260 28.36 -36.48 2.74
N ASP A 261 27.20 -35.84 2.58
CA ASP A 261 27.08 -34.60 1.79
C ASP A 261 27.99 -33.50 2.38
N PHE A 262 28.01 -33.39 3.70
CA PHE A 262 28.84 -32.42 4.42
C PHE A 262 30.34 -32.61 4.18
N ALA A 263 30.80 -33.86 4.13
CA ALA A 263 32.17 -34.20 3.82
C ALA A 263 32.48 -33.99 2.32
N ASN A 264 31.60 -34.45 1.44
CA ASN A 264 31.79 -34.41 -0.01
C ASN A 264 31.76 -32.99 -0.58
N GLU A 265 30.89 -32.12 -0.05
CA GLU A 265 30.80 -30.71 -0.44
C GLU A 265 31.82 -29.81 0.30
N GLY A 266 32.67 -30.41 1.15
CA GLY A 266 33.68 -29.66 1.91
C GLY A 266 33.08 -28.64 2.89
N LEU A 267 31.89 -28.93 3.41
CA LEU A 267 31.14 -28.02 4.30
C LEU A 267 31.65 -28.06 5.74
N LEU A 268 32.45 -29.07 6.12
CA LEU A 268 33.05 -29.20 7.46
C LEU A 268 33.75 -27.91 7.94
N LYS A 269 34.35 -27.14 7.03
CA LYS A 269 35.00 -25.86 7.33
C LYS A 269 34.06 -24.80 7.92
N PHE A 270 32.75 -24.90 7.69
CA PHE A 270 31.77 -23.95 8.23
C PHE A 270 31.25 -24.35 9.63
N MET A 271 31.49 -25.58 10.06
CA MET A 271 31.10 -26.06 11.39
C MET A 271 32.10 -25.69 12.49
N PHE A 272 33.34 -25.45 12.11
CA PHE A 272 34.40 -25.07 13.03
C PHE A 272 34.77 -23.63 12.70
N VAL A 273 34.47 -22.72 13.62
CA VAL A 273 35.00 -21.35 13.53
C VAL A 273 36.52 -21.48 13.62
N GLU A 274 37.25 -20.99 12.62
CA GLU A 274 38.71 -20.85 12.72
C GLU A 274 39.00 -20.00 13.96
N ASN A 275 39.66 -20.60 14.95
CA ASN A 275 40.31 -19.87 16.03
C ASN A 275 41.68 -19.38 15.56
#